data_AF-A0A9E4BZH3-F1
#
_entry.id   AF-A0A9E4BZH3-F1
#
_cell.length_a   1.000
_cell.length_b   1.000
_cell.length_c   1.000
_cell.angle_alpha   90.00
_cell.angle_beta   90.00
_cell.angle_gamma   90.00
#
_symmetry.space_group_name_H-M   'P 1'
#
loop_
_entity.id
_entity.type
_entity.pdbx_description
1 polymer ?
#
loop_
_entity_poly.entity_id
_entity_poly.type
_entity_poly.pdbx_seq_one_letter_code
_entity_poly.pdbx_strand_id
1 'polypeptide(L)'
;MARTSLYIIAMAAWLLSSHAAADELRFGRRSDWLKWTSPTGAIQLRQDGKVELGWYGTDTDPMDNMSLFSHPTRKSGEVFGGLTAQSNNRDARLLFDNDHDTWWQPDTGADPDNAWLHIDLGRLVLLKEIRLVFPDTLDVRPFRDFSVFVSEGSTVSPSADVWRFQRVFTTTEPNELGEIIIPLSI
;
A
#
# COMPACT_ATOMS: atom_id res chain seq x y z
N MET A 1 -81.35 -2.33 1.93
CA MET A 1 -80.15 -2.58 1.09
C MET A 1 -78.98 -1.64 1.37
N ALA A 2 -79.17 -0.41 1.85
CA ALA A 2 -78.06 0.54 2.07
C ALA A 2 -77.13 0.22 3.28
N ARG A 3 -77.64 -0.43 4.34
CA ARG A 3 -76.84 -0.76 5.53
C ARG A 3 -75.83 -1.89 5.27
N THR A 4 -76.19 -2.88 4.45
CA THR A 4 -75.32 -4.01 4.12
C THR A 4 -74.12 -3.60 3.28
N SER A 5 -74.26 -2.59 2.41
CA SER A 5 -73.14 -2.05 1.61
C SER A 5 -72.10 -1.31 2.45
N LEU A 6 -72.49 -0.70 3.57
CA LEU A 6 -71.56 0.06 4.44
C LEU A 6 -70.62 -0.88 5.21
N TYR A 7 -71.13 -2.03 5.67
CA TYR A 7 -70.32 -3.04 6.36
C TYR A 7 -69.29 -3.71 5.45
N ILE A 8 -69.62 -3.92 4.17
CA ILE A 8 -68.71 -4.51 3.19
C ILE A 8 -67.53 -3.57 2.89
N ILE A 9 -67.80 -2.26 2.78
CA ILE A 9 -66.74 -1.25 2.56
C ILE A 9 -65.83 -1.12 3.79
N ALA A 10 -66.40 -1.12 5.00
CA ALA A 10 -65.62 -1.06 6.24
C ALA A 10 -64.74 -2.31 6.44
N MET A 11 -65.23 -3.50 6.06
CA MET A 11 -64.48 -4.75 6.13
C MET A 11 -63.35 -4.82 5.08
N ALA A 12 -63.58 -4.29 3.87
CA ALA A 12 -62.55 -4.17 2.84
C ALA A 12 -61.44 -3.19 3.24
N ALA A 13 -61.77 -2.07 3.90
CA ALA A 13 -60.79 -1.12 4.42
C ALA A 13 -59.94 -1.70 5.58
N TRP A 14 -60.50 -2.62 6.36
CA TRP A 14 -59.79 -3.33 7.44
C TRP A 14 -58.91 -4.49 6.94
N LEU A 15 -59.21 -5.05 5.75
CA LEU A 15 -58.41 -6.11 5.12
C LEU A 15 -57.23 -5.56 4.30
N LEU A 16 -57.26 -4.28 3.92
CA LEU A 16 -56.21 -3.60 3.14
C LEU A 16 -55.11 -2.94 4.00
N SER A 17 -55.23 -2.97 5.34
CA SER A 17 -54.16 -2.60 6.27
C SER A 17 -53.14 -3.75 6.47
N SER A 18 -52.79 -4.42 5.37
CA SER A 18 -51.62 -5.28 5.29
C SER A 18 -50.41 -4.44 5.65
N HIS A 19 -49.74 -4.81 6.74
CA HIS A 19 -48.55 -4.13 7.23
C HIS A 19 -47.48 -4.20 6.14
N ALA A 20 -47.17 -3.07 5.53
CA ALA A 20 -45.97 -2.94 4.73
C ALA A 20 -44.78 -3.01 5.70
N ALA A 21 -44.28 -4.22 5.94
CA ALA A 21 -42.99 -4.39 6.60
C ALA A 21 -41.93 -3.95 5.60
N ALA A 22 -41.36 -2.76 5.81
CA ALA A 22 -40.12 -2.40 5.16
C ALA A 22 -39.01 -3.20 5.83
N ASP A 23 -38.30 -4.04 5.08
CA ASP A 23 -37.09 -4.68 5.58
C ASP A 23 -36.00 -3.62 5.73
N GLU A 24 -35.59 -3.35 6.97
CA GLU A 24 -34.47 -2.47 7.28
C GLU A 24 -33.24 -3.32 7.59
N LEU A 25 -32.25 -3.25 6.71
CA LEU A 25 -30.97 -3.90 6.92
C LEU A 25 -30.06 -2.97 7.73
N ARG A 26 -30.05 -3.13 9.05
CA ARG A 26 -29.20 -2.33 9.97
C ARG A 26 -27.85 -3.03 10.20
N PHE A 27 -26.76 -2.34 9.86
CA PHE A 27 -25.43 -2.65 10.35
C PHE A 27 -25.08 -1.63 11.45
N GLY A 28 -24.86 -2.11 12.67
CA GLY A 28 -24.60 -1.19 13.78
C GLY A 28 -23.89 -1.80 14.97
N ARG A 29 -23.61 -3.11 14.94
CA ARG A 29 -22.85 -3.80 15.97
C ARG A 29 -21.50 -4.23 15.41
N ARG A 30 -20.49 -4.28 16.27
CA ARG A 30 -19.16 -4.80 15.92
C ARG A 30 -19.21 -6.19 15.27
N SER A 31 -20.12 -7.05 15.71
CA SER A 31 -20.34 -8.40 15.15
C SER A 31 -20.80 -8.40 13.69
N ASP A 32 -21.43 -7.33 13.22
CA ASP A 32 -21.92 -7.22 11.85
C ASP A 32 -20.74 -7.01 10.90
N TRP A 33 -19.79 -6.16 11.31
CA TRP A 33 -18.59 -5.82 10.57
C TRP A 33 -17.52 -6.92 10.61
N LEU A 34 -17.43 -7.70 11.70
CA LEU A 34 -16.49 -8.83 11.80
C LEU A 34 -16.75 -9.95 10.79
N LYS A 35 -17.93 -9.98 10.15
CA LYS A 35 -18.25 -10.92 9.08
C LYS A 35 -17.62 -10.53 7.74
N TRP A 36 -17.10 -9.32 7.63
CA TRP A 36 -16.56 -8.77 6.40
C TRP A 36 -15.05 -8.98 6.39
N THR A 37 -14.53 -9.48 5.27
CA THR A 37 -13.09 -9.51 5.04
C THR A 37 -12.60 -8.09 4.78
N SER A 38 -11.65 -7.62 5.57
CA SER A 38 -10.99 -6.32 5.39
C SER A 38 -9.47 -6.49 5.45
N PRO A 39 -8.69 -5.66 4.74
CA PRO A 39 -7.25 -5.64 4.91
C PRO A 39 -6.89 -5.32 6.37
N THR A 40 -5.95 -6.06 6.93
CA THR A 40 -5.49 -5.86 8.31
C THR A 40 -5.05 -4.40 8.50
N GLY A 41 -5.60 -3.73 9.51
CA GLY A 41 -5.27 -2.33 9.83
C GLY A 41 -6.03 -1.26 9.05
N ALA A 42 -6.81 -1.61 8.01
CA ALA A 42 -7.56 -0.63 7.22
C ALA A 42 -8.75 -0.01 7.97
N ILE A 43 -9.33 -0.76 8.91
CA ILE A 43 -10.48 -0.33 9.71
C ILE A 43 -10.25 -0.62 11.19
N GLN A 44 -10.71 0.29 12.05
CA GLN A 44 -10.83 0.09 13.48
C GLN A 44 -12.30 -0.05 13.85
N LEU A 45 -12.65 -1.21 14.43
CA LEU A 45 -14.00 -1.49 14.91
C LEU A 45 -14.11 -1.12 16.38
N ARG A 46 -14.84 -0.04 16.68
CA ARG A 46 -15.09 0.39 18.04
C ARG A 46 -16.10 -0.51 18.74
N GLN A 47 -16.09 -0.49 20.07
CA GLN A 47 -17.02 -1.28 20.88
C GLN A 47 -18.49 -0.88 20.67
N ASP A 48 -18.75 0.38 20.30
CA ASP A 48 -20.09 0.90 20.01
C ASP A 48 -20.60 0.53 18.60
N GLY A 49 -19.83 -0.26 17.84
CA GLY A 49 -20.19 -0.70 16.50
C GLY A 49 -19.90 0.32 15.40
N LYS A 50 -19.25 1.45 15.72
CA LYS A 50 -18.70 2.36 14.71
C LYS A 50 -17.51 1.73 14.01
N VAL A 51 -17.47 1.94 12.69
CA VAL A 51 -16.32 1.66 11.85
C VAL A 51 -15.58 2.97 11.65
N GLU A 52 -14.33 3.01 12.08
CA GLU A 52 -13.41 4.10 11.78
C GLU A 52 -12.35 3.59 10.79
N LEU A 53 -11.78 4.48 9.98
CA LEU A 53 -10.59 4.15 9.23
C LEU A 53 -9.46 3.90 10.23
N GLY A 54 -8.68 2.85 10.00
CA GLY A 54 -7.44 2.67 10.74
C GLY A 54 -6.55 3.90 10.51
N TRP A 55 -6.05 4.47 11.59
CA TRP A 55 -5.12 5.59 11.49
C TRP A 55 -3.83 5.10 10.85
N TYR A 56 -3.54 5.61 9.66
CA TYR A 56 -2.24 5.49 9.02
C TYR A 56 -1.46 6.77 9.36
N GLY A 57 -0.31 6.61 10.02
CA GLY A 57 0.54 7.74 10.38
C GLY A 57 0.80 8.63 9.18
N THR A 58 0.61 9.93 9.35
CA THR A 58 0.89 10.92 8.31
C THR A 58 2.40 11.18 8.30
N ASP A 59 3.02 11.07 7.13
CA ASP A 59 4.42 11.43 6.86
C ASP A 59 5.46 10.64 7.65
N THR A 60 5.36 9.31 7.63
CA THR A 60 6.42 8.41 8.11
C THR A 60 7.11 7.76 6.91
N ASP A 61 8.44 7.65 6.95
CA ASP A 61 9.19 6.86 5.97
C ASP A 61 8.80 5.38 6.12
N PRO A 62 8.21 4.75 5.09
CA PRO A 62 7.81 3.35 5.19
C PRO A 62 8.99 2.38 5.22
N MET A 63 10.21 2.83 4.92
CA MET A 63 11.43 2.02 5.05
C MET A 63 11.77 1.76 6.53
N ASP A 64 11.44 2.67 7.44
CA ASP A 64 11.74 2.55 8.89
C ASP A 64 11.18 1.28 9.53
N ASN A 65 10.06 0.78 9.01
CA ASN A 65 9.34 -0.35 9.57
C ASN A 65 9.03 -1.45 8.55
N MET A 66 9.65 -1.44 7.37
CA MET A 66 9.37 -2.41 6.30
C MET A 66 9.52 -3.87 6.76
N SER A 67 10.49 -4.15 7.63
CA SER A 67 10.78 -5.49 8.15
C SER A 67 9.72 -6.02 9.12
N LEU A 68 8.81 -5.17 9.60
CA LEU A 68 7.69 -5.57 10.45
C LEU A 68 6.49 -6.10 9.65
N PHE A 69 6.51 -5.94 8.32
CA PHE A 69 5.43 -6.35 7.44
C PHE A 69 5.88 -7.48 6.52
N SER A 70 4.92 -8.33 6.16
CA SER A 70 5.11 -9.40 5.19
C SER A 70 3.96 -9.42 4.20
N HIS A 71 4.23 -10.00 3.04
CA HIS A 71 3.21 -10.32 2.06
C HIS A 71 3.40 -11.75 1.55
N PRO A 72 2.31 -12.40 1.10
CA PRO A 72 2.41 -13.69 0.44
C PRO A 72 3.10 -13.54 -0.92
N THR A 73 3.84 -14.57 -1.30
CA THR A 73 4.38 -14.78 -2.64
C THR A 73 3.88 -16.11 -3.18
N ARG A 74 3.99 -16.32 -4.49
CA ARG A 74 3.52 -17.55 -5.15
C ARG A 74 4.46 -18.72 -4.94
N LYS A 75 5.77 -18.50 -4.85
CA LYS A 75 6.75 -19.60 -4.67
C LYS A 75 7.43 -19.58 -3.33
N SER A 76 7.73 -18.40 -2.79
CA SER A 76 8.59 -18.24 -1.61
C SER A 76 7.80 -18.24 -0.29
N GLY A 77 6.47 -18.37 -0.34
CA GLY A 77 5.60 -18.28 0.84
C GLY A 77 5.46 -16.85 1.34
N GLU A 78 5.34 -16.66 2.64
CA GLU A 78 5.38 -15.32 3.26
C GLU A 78 6.80 -14.75 3.20
N VAL A 79 6.93 -13.56 2.64
CA VAL A 79 8.19 -12.81 2.55
C VAL A 79 8.04 -11.51 3.32
N PHE A 80 9.04 -11.21 4.16
CA PHE A 80 9.10 -9.95 4.89
C PHE A 80 9.72 -8.85 4.03
N GLY A 81 9.24 -7.62 4.23
CA GLY A 81 9.84 -6.44 3.65
C GLY A 81 11.32 -6.31 4.05
N GLY A 82 12.08 -5.65 3.19
CA GLY A 82 13.51 -5.49 3.35
C GLY A 82 14.16 -4.89 2.13
N LEU A 83 15.49 -4.86 2.17
CA LEU A 83 16.29 -4.25 1.14
C LEU A 83 17.35 -5.25 0.66
N THR A 84 17.46 -5.38 -0.66
CA THR A 84 18.48 -6.21 -1.30
C THR A 84 19.19 -5.40 -2.37
N ALA A 85 20.52 -5.47 -2.41
CA ALA A 85 21.33 -5.00 -3.52
C ALA A 85 21.97 -6.19 -4.23
N GLN A 86 22.08 -6.11 -5.55
CA GLN A 86 22.79 -7.14 -6.31
C GLN A 86 24.31 -7.01 -6.16
N SER A 87 24.83 -5.78 -6.12
CA SER A 87 26.22 -5.48 -5.79
C SER A 87 26.31 -4.81 -4.42
N ASN A 88 27.36 -5.14 -3.65
CA ASN A 88 27.55 -4.66 -2.29
C ASN A 88 26.29 -4.77 -1.40
N ASN A 89 25.66 -5.95 -1.35
CA ASN A 89 24.47 -6.17 -0.53
C ASN A 89 24.68 -5.92 0.97
N ARG A 90 25.93 -6.04 1.44
CA ARG A 90 26.29 -5.79 2.83
C ARG A 90 25.88 -4.38 3.24
N ASP A 91 26.22 -3.38 2.43
CA ASP A 91 26.06 -1.96 2.76
C ASP A 91 24.69 -1.41 2.36
N ALA A 92 23.82 -2.25 1.80
CA ALA A 92 22.47 -1.88 1.40
C ALA A 92 21.62 -1.41 2.62
N ARG A 93 21.95 -1.89 3.82
CA ARG A 93 21.34 -1.47 5.10
C ARG A 93 21.53 0.02 5.44
N LEU A 94 22.56 0.66 4.86
CA LEU A 94 22.86 2.07 5.12
C LEU A 94 21.81 3.02 4.51
N LEU A 95 20.93 2.51 3.63
CA LEU A 95 19.87 3.32 3.02
C LEU A 95 18.69 3.60 3.97
N PHE A 96 18.62 2.93 5.12
CA PHE A 96 17.53 3.10 6.09
C PHE A 96 18.04 3.24 7.53
N ASP A 97 19.33 3.47 7.74
CA ASP A 97 19.90 3.67 9.08
C ASP A 97 19.72 5.10 9.61
N ASN A 98 19.08 5.97 8.81
CA ASN A 98 18.81 7.38 9.10
C ASN A 98 20.08 8.21 9.37
N ASP A 99 21.23 7.79 8.79
CA ASP A 99 22.50 8.50 8.83
C ASP A 99 22.91 8.98 7.41
N HIS A 100 22.79 10.29 7.18
CA HIS A 100 23.08 10.93 5.89
C HIS A 100 24.58 10.97 5.54
N ASP A 101 25.47 10.65 6.48
CA ASP A 101 26.91 10.54 6.25
C ASP A 101 27.31 9.10 5.86
N THR A 102 26.34 8.18 5.74
CA THR A 102 26.54 6.84 5.21
C THR A 102 25.81 6.64 3.89
N TRP A 103 26.31 5.73 3.05
CA TRP A 103 25.71 5.47 1.74
C TRP A 103 25.97 4.04 1.28
N TRP A 104 25.08 3.55 0.43
CA TRP A 104 25.35 2.40 -0.40
C TRP A 104 26.05 2.82 -1.70
N GLN A 105 27.00 2.01 -2.15
CA GLN A 105 27.58 2.07 -3.49
C GLN A 105 27.86 0.64 -3.97
N PRO A 106 27.79 0.37 -5.29
CA PRO A 106 28.19 -0.91 -5.84
C PRO A 106 29.67 -1.20 -5.59
N ASP A 107 30.04 -2.47 -5.68
CA ASP A 107 31.43 -2.92 -5.59
C ASP A 107 32.27 -2.28 -6.69
N THR A 108 33.55 -2.02 -6.40
CA THR A 108 34.47 -1.48 -7.40
C THR A 108 34.56 -2.42 -8.61
N GLY A 109 34.27 -1.89 -9.79
CA GLY A 109 34.28 -2.66 -11.04
C GLY A 109 33.05 -3.56 -11.25
N ALA A 110 31.99 -3.38 -10.45
CA ALA A 110 30.71 -4.04 -10.70
C ALA A 110 30.20 -3.71 -12.10
N ASP A 111 29.64 -4.72 -12.76
CA ASP A 111 28.87 -4.53 -13.99
C ASP A 111 27.71 -3.56 -13.70
N PRO A 112 27.50 -2.50 -14.51
CA PRO A 112 26.35 -1.61 -14.37
C PRO A 112 25.00 -2.35 -14.29
N ASP A 113 24.85 -3.49 -14.98
CA ASP A 113 23.62 -4.30 -14.93
C ASP A 113 23.39 -4.97 -13.57
N ASN A 114 24.43 -5.04 -12.72
CA ASN A 114 24.37 -5.54 -11.35
C ASN A 114 24.33 -4.42 -10.29
N ALA A 115 24.41 -3.14 -10.70
CA ALA A 115 24.41 -1.99 -9.79
C ALA A 115 22.99 -1.53 -9.45
N TRP A 116 22.14 -2.43 -8.93
CA TRP A 116 20.76 -2.12 -8.57
C TRP A 116 20.41 -2.51 -7.12
N LEU A 117 19.38 -1.84 -6.62
CA LEU A 117 18.74 -2.03 -5.33
C LEU A 117 17.26 -2.38 -5.51
N HIS A 118 16.75 -3.21 -4.61
CA HIS A 118 15.33 -3.52 -4.49
C HIS A 118 14.89 -3.24 -3.06
N ILE A 119 13.85 -2.43 -2.92
CA ILE A 119 13.21 -2.10 -1.66
C ILE A 119 11.81 -2.71 -1.65
N ASP A 120 11.61 -3.68 -0.78
CA ASP A 120 10.31 -4.31 -0.52
C ASP A 120 9.76 -3.75 0.80
N LEU A 121 8.65 -3.03 0.73
CA LEU A 121 8.04 -2.41 1.91
C LEU A 121 7.25 -3.41 2.79
N GLY A 122 7.12 -4.67 2.34
CA GLY A 122 6.35 -5.72 3.00
C GLY A 122 4.83 -5.50 2.94
N ARG A 123 4.37 -4.39 2.37
CA ARG A 123 2.96 -3.96 2.31
C ARG A 123 2.76 -2.95 1.19
N LEU A 124 1.50 -2.75 0.78
CA LEU A 124 1.13 -1.63 -0.07
C LEU A 124 1.15 -0.32 0.76
N VAL A 125 1.83 0.70 0.25
CA VAL A 125 1.95 2.02 0.88
C VAL A 125 1.54 3.10 -0.10
N LEU A 126 0.80 4.09 0.39
CA LEU A 126 0.49 5.31 -0.35
C LEU A 126 1.67 6.29 -0.24
N LEU A 127 2.59 6.24 -1.21
CA LEU A 127 3.77 7.10 -1.26
C LEU A 127 3.48 8.42 -1.95
N LYS A 128 3.78 9.55 -1.30
CA LYS A 128 3.66 10.89 -1.91
C LYS A 128 4.80 11.22 -2.86
N GLU A 129 6.02 10.83 -2.47
CA GLU A 129 7.24 11.08 -3.22
C GLU A 129 8.28 10.00 -2.91
N ILE A 130 9.25 9.85 -3.80
CA ILE A 130 10.51 9.16 -3.53
C ILE A 130 11.61 10.21 -3.53
N ARG A 131 12.40 10.27 -2.47
CA ARG A 131 13.54 11.17 -2.35
C ARG A 131 14.83 10.35 -2.47
N LEU A 132 15.64 10.68 -3.47
CA LEU A 132 16.98 10.13 -3.62
C LEU A 132 17.97 11.15 -3.09
N VAL A 133 18.70 10.80 -2.04
CA VAL A 133 19.75 11.62 -1.46
C VAL A 133 21.08 10.97 -1.78
N PHE A 134 21.98 11.73 -2.39
CA PHE A 134 23.32 11.29 -2.73
C PHE A 134 24.32 11.97 -1.79
N PRO A 135 25.41 11.28 -1.41
CA PRO A 135 26.46 11.89 -0.60
C PRO A 135 27.09 13.06 -1.36
N ASP A 136 27.19 14.21 -0.71
CA ASP A 136 27.88 15.41 -1.22
C ASP A 136 29.25 15.53 -0.55
N THR A 137 30.13 14.58 -0.85
CA THR A 137 31.50 14.53 -0.32
C THR A 137 32.51 14.52 -1.48
N LEU A 138 33.71 15.09 -1.25
CA LEU A 138 34.69 15.36 -2.32
C LEU A 138 35.08 14.12 -3.16
N ASP A 139 34.99 12.93 -2.56
CA ASP A 139 35.43 11.66 -3.17
C ASP A 139 34.29 10.78 -3.67
N VAL A 140 33.03 11.19 -3.51
CA VAL A 140 31.86 10.41 -3.92
C VAL A 140 30.99 11.25 -4.86
N ARG A 141 30.60 10.66 -5.99
CA ARG A 141 29.71 11.31 -6.95
C ARG A 141 28.35 10.59 -6.99
N PRO A 142 27.24 11.33 -7.18
CA PRO A 142 25.95 10.74 -7.47
C PRO A 142 26.01 9.77 -8.66
N PHE A 143 25.09 8.80 -8.69
CA PHE A 143 24.89 8.02 -9.92
C PHE A 143 24.52 8.96 -11.05
N ARG A 144 25.30 8.90 -12.15
CA ARG A 144 25.11 9.76 -13.32
C ARG A 144 23.91 9.31 -14.15
N ASP A 145 23.78 8.01 -14.36
CA ASP A 145 22.75 7.41 -15.20
C ASP A 145 22.00 6.32 -14.44
N PHE A 146 20.69 6.48 -14.27
CA PHE A 146 19.85 5.50 -13.58
C PHE A 146 18.37 5.65 -13.91
N SER A 147 17.59 4.65 -13.53
CA SER A 147 16.12 4.64 -13.61
C SER A 147 15.54 4.19 -12.27
N VAL A 148 14.40 4.75 -11.89
CA VAL A 148 13.63 4.33 -10.72
C VAL A 148 12.35 3.66 -11.18
N PHE A 149 12.07 2.51 -10.59
CA PHE A 149 10.88 1.73 -10.87
C PHE A 149 10.11 1.45 -9.58
N VAL A 150 8.79 1.40 -9.68
CA VAL A 150 7.88 1.05 -8.58
C VAL A 150 6.98 -0.10 -8.98
N SER A 151 6.48 -0.84 -7.99
CA SER A 151 5.48 -1.89 -8.18
C SER A 151 4.38 -1.75 -7.15
N GLU A 152 3.14 -1.96 -7.58
CA GLU A 152 1.96 -2.04 -6.69
C GLU A 152 1.73 -3.47 -6.16
N GLY A 153 2.73 -4.35 -6.27
CA GLY A 153 2.59 -5.77 -5.90
C GLY A 153 1.79 -6.59 -6.92
N SER A 154 1.59 -6.07 -8.13
CA SER A 154 1.04 -6.90 -9.23
C SER A 154 2.16 -7.68 -9.92
N THR A 155 1.85 -8.86 -10.40
CA THR A 155 2.83 -9.75 -11.03
C THR A 155 2.53 -9.98 -12.50
N VAL A 156 3.57 -10.17 -13.30
CA VAL A 156 3.44 -10.51 -14.73
C VAL A 156 3.16 -12.00 -14.96
N SER A 157 3.46 -12.86 -13.99
CA SER A 157 3.26 -14.31 -14.10
C SER A 157 2.18 -14.81 -13.12
N PRO A 158 1.28 -15.71 -13.56
CA PRO A 158 0.33 -16.38 -12.67
C PRO A 158 0.96 -17.37 -11.68
N SER A 159 2.19 -17.84 -11.95
CA SER A 159 2.83 -18.95 -11.20
C SER A 159 4.23 -18.65 -10.68
N ALA A 160 4.74 -17.44 -10.92
CA ALA A 160 6.07 -17.03 -10.49
C ALA A 160 6.05 -15.65 -9.82
N ASP A 161 7.04 -15.42 -8.96
CA ASP A 161 7.27 -14.17 -8.24
C ASP A 161 8.00 -13.18 -9.15
N VAL A 162 7.35 -12.82 -10.26
CA VAL A 162 7.85 -11.83 -11.20
C VAL A 162 6.94 -10.62 -11.13
N TRP A 163 7.42 -9.57 -10.47
CA TRP A 163 6.68 -8.34 -10.25
C TRP A 163 6.62 -7.49 -11.52
N ARG A 164 5.49 -6.80 -11.69
CA ARG A 164 5.34 -5.77 -12.71
C ARG A 164 5.87 -4.48 -12.13
N PHE A 165 6.91 -3.96 -12.76
CA PHE A 165 7.48 -2.66 -12.44
C PHE A 165 7.06 -1.61 -13.47
N GLN A 166 6.85 -0.38 -13.00
CA GLN A 166 6.62 0.80 -13.82
C GLN A 166 7.74 1.79 -13.56
N ARG A 167 8.31 2.36 -14.62
CA ARG A 167 9.35 3.39 -14.49
C ARG A 167 8.71 4.72 -14.12
N VAL A 168 9.13 5.29 -13.00
CA VAL A 168 8.65 6.59 -12.51
C VAL A 168 9.67 7.70 -12.71
N PHE A 169 10.93 7.35 -12.91
CA PHE A 169 12.00 8.31 -13.17
C PHE A 169 13.11 7.68 -14.02
N THR A 170 13.78 8.50 -14.82
CA THR A 170 15.05 8.17 -15.47
C THR A 170 15.84 9.44 -15.66
N THR A 171 17.16 9.35 -15.52
CA THR A 171 18.03 10.44 -15.98
C THR A 171 17.95 10.53 -17.50
N THR A 172 17.94 11.77 -18.01
CA THR A 172 18.06 12.08 -19.45
C THR A 172 19.38 12.75 -19.79
N GLU A 173 20.04 13.29 -18.77
CA GLU A 173 21.39 13.83 -18.78
C GLU A 173 22.11 13.31 -17.54
N PRO A 174 23.45 13.27 -17.53
CA PRO A 174 24.20 12.85 -16.36
C PRO A 174 23.82 13.65 -15.12
N ASN A 175 23.39 12.97 -14.06
CA ASN A 175 23.03 13.59 -12.80
C ASN A 175 24.26 14.15 -12.07
N GLU A 176 24.13 15.38 -11.58
CA GLU A 176 25.10 16.06 -10.71
C GLU A 176 24.44 16.60 -9.43
N LEU A 177 23.16 16.26 -9.19
CA LEU A 177 22.38 16.71 -8.05
C LEU A 177 22.65 15.81 -6.84
N GLY A 178 22.83 16.44 -5.68
CA GLY A 178 22.89 15.76 -4.38
C GLY A 178 21.51 15.27 -3.89
N GLU A 179 20.43 15.77 -4.48
CA GLU A 179 19.07 15.38 -4.13
C GLU A 179 18.14 15.41 -5.35
N ILE A 180 17.29 14.37 -5.47
CA ILE A 180 16.21 14.30 -6.46
C ILE A 180 14.93 13.91 -5.74
N ILE A 181 13.88 14.71 -5.92
CA ILE A 181 12.52 14.43 -5.43
C ILE A 181 11.66 13.99 -6.61
N ILE A 182 11.11 12.79 -6.52
CA ILE A 182 10.23 12.19 -7.53
C ILE A 182 8.81 12.18 -6.94
N PRO A 183 7.96 13.16 -7.28
CA PRO A 183 6.58 13.14 -6.82
C PRO A 183 5.84 11.98 -7.48
N LEU A 184 5.09 11.23 -6.68
CA LEU A 184 4.20 10.19 -7.18
C LEU A 184 2.79 10.79 -7.24
N SER A 185 2.34 11.08 -8.45
CA SER A 185 0.96 11.50 -8.69
C SER A 185 0.04 10.30 -8.52
N ILE A 186 -0.61 10.24 -7.36
CA ILE A 186 -1.68 9.29 -7.02
C ILE A 186 -3.03 9.97 -7.16
#